data_AF-G8PW42-F1
#
_entry.id   AF-G8PW42-F1
#
_cell.length_a   1.000
_cell.length_b   1.000
_cell.length_c   1.000
_cell.angle_alpha   90.00
_cell.angle_beta   90.00
_cell.angle_gamma   90.00
#
_symmetry.space_group_name_H-M   'P 1'
#
loop_
_entity.id
_entity.type
_entity.pdbx_description
1 polymer ?
#
loop_
_entity_poly.entity_id
_entity_poly.type
_entity_poly.pdbx_seq_one_letter_code
_entity_poly.pdbx_strand_id
1 'polypeptide(L)'
;MAATAGMSAYGGDMFESGLAHLAGTHMIAATPEITLACEFYQAKYFLVEDLMETPFETRGGDVIVPQTAGLGGRPDLEKVEHYAISKSAVMGAA
;
A
#
# COMPACT_ATOMS: atom_id res chain seq x y z
N MET A 1 -1.20 -15.83 -15.97
CA MET A 1 -2.46 -16.55 -16.26
C MET A 1 -3.45 -15.72 -17.05
N ALA A 2 -3.85 -14.53 -16.57
CA ALA A 2 -4.78 -13.66 -17.31
C ALA A 2 -4.21 -13.26 -18.69
N ALA A 3 -3.00 -12.70 -18.75
CA ALA A 3 -2.37 -12.30 -20.00
C ALA A 3 -2.18 -13.47 -20.99
N THR A 4 -1.82 -14.66 -20.51
CA THR A 4 -1.68 -15.87 -21.34
C THR A 4 -3.01 -16.35 -21.94
N ALA A 5 -4.14 -15.94 -21.35
CA ALA A 5 -5.48 -16.18 -21.87
C ALA A 5 -6.04 -14.98 -22.66
N GLY A 6 -5.24 -13.94 -22.93
CA GLY A 6 -5.68 -12.72 -23.61
C GLY A 6 -6.58 -11.81 -22.76
N MET A 7 -6.56 -11.97 -21.43
CA MET A 7 -7.32 -11.14 -20.49
C MET A 7 -6.43 -10.06 -19.86
N SER A 8 -6.93 -8.83 -19.80
CA SER A 8 -6.27 -7.72 -19.11
C SER A 8 -6.28 -7.91 -17.59
N ALA A 9 -5.34 -7.24 -16.90
CA ALA A 9 -5.29 -7.19 -15.44
C ALA A 9 -5.29 -5.74 -14.93
N TYR A 10 -5.91 -5.56 -13.77
CA TYR A 10 -6.11 -4.29 -13.08
C TYR A 10 -5.58 -4.38 -11.64
N GLY A 11 -4.88 -3.34 -11.19
CA GLY A 11 -4.35 -3.21 -9.85
C GLY A 11 -5.42 -2.74 -8.86
N GLY A 12 -6.45 -3.55 -8.65
CA GLY A 12 -7.51 -3.25 -7.68
C GLY A 12 -7.00 -3.28 -6.23
N ASP A 13 -7.77 -2.68 -5.33
CA ASP A 13 -7.50 -2.69 -3.89
C ASP A 13 -8.79 -2.84 -3.06
N MET A 14 -8.64 -2.80 -1.73
CA MET A 14 -9.75 -2.76 -0.78
C MET A 14 -9.79 -1.41 -0.04
N PHE A 15 -10.57 -1.30 1.05
CA PHE A 15 -10.47 -0.13 1.94
C PHE A 15 -9.19 -0.21 2.77
N GLU A 16 -8.11 0.36 2.21
CA GLU A 16 -6.75 0.14 2.64
C GLU A 16 -6.03 1.43 3.08
N SER A 17 -4.96 1.25 3.86
CA SER A 17 -4.03 2.32 4.26
C SER A 17 -2.78 2.31 3.37
N GLY A 18 -1.93 3.32 3.52
CA GLY A 18 -0.70 3.46 2.74
C GLY A 18 0.25 2.26 2.83
N LEU A 19 0.19 1.48 3.92
CA LEU A 19 1.01 0.28 4.06
C LEU A 19 0.66 -0.80 3.03
N ALA A 20 -0.63 -1.06 2.84
CA ALA A 20 -1.10 -2.04 1.85
C ALA A 20 -0.93 -1.49 0.42
N HIS A 21 -1.16 -0.19 0.22
CA HIS A 21 -0.88 0.47 -1.06
C HIS A 21 0.59 0.30 -1.49
N LEU A 22 1.56 0.43 -0.57
CA LEU A 22 2.98 0.20 -0.88
C LEU A 22 3.25 -1.24 -1.31
N ALA A 23 2.63 -2.22 -0.64
CA ALA A 23 2.76 -3.63 -1.03
C ALA A 23 2.19 -3.86 -2.43
N GLY A 24 1.00 -3.33 -2.73
CA GLY A 24 0.39 -3.37 -4.05
C GLY A 24 1.24 -2.66 -5.12
N THR A 25 1.83 -1.51 -4.77
CA THR A 25 2.71 -0.73 -5.67
C THR A 25 3.92 -1.54 -6.11
N HIS A 26 4.62 -2.18 -5.18
CA HIS A 26 5.76 -3.05 -5.52
C HIS A 26 5.33 -4.28 -6.33
N MET A 27 4.19 -4.89 -5.99
CA MET A 27 3.64 -6.03 -6.74
C MET A 27 3.36 -5.66 -8.20
N ILE A 28 2.70 -4.52 -8.43
CA ILE A 28 2.39 -4.02 -9.79
C ILE A 28 3.66 -3.62 -10.52
N ALA A 29 4.60 -2.93 -9.87
CA ALA A 29 5.87 -2.52 -10.48
C ALA A 29 6.69 -3.72 -11.00
N ALA A 30 6.56 -4.88 -10.36
CA ALA A 30 7.20 -6.12 -10.77
C ALA A 30 6.36 -6.99 -11.73
N THR A 31 5.15 -6.56 -12.10
CA THR A 31 4.18 -7.36 -12.89
C THR A 31 3.74 -6.61 -14.15
N PRO A 32 4.46 -6.78 -15.29
CA PRO A 32 4.17 -6.04 -16.52
C PRO A 32 2.80 -6.35 -17.13
N GLU A 33 2.14 -7.45 -16.73
CA GLU A 33 0.81 -7.83 -17.19
C GLU A 33 -0.32 -6.94 -16.61
N ILE A 34 -0.06 -6.16 -15.55
CA ILE A 34 -1.05 -5.25 -14.96
C ILE A 34 -0.95 -3.89 -15.65
N THR A 35 -1.82 -3.65 -16.64
CA THR A 35 -1.75 -2.48 -17.53
C THR A 35 -2.89 -1.48 -17.35
N LEU A 36 -3.91 -1.80 -16.55
CA LEU A 36 -5.07 -0.93 -16.33
C LEU A 36 -4.88 0.02 -15.13
N ALA A 37 -3.63 0.31 -14.76
CA ALA A 37 -3.25 1.10 -13.58
C ALA A 37 -3.74 0.48 -12.25
N CYS A 38 -3.81 1.30 -11.19
CA CYS A 38 -4.22 0.91 -9.85
C CYS A 38 -5.14 1.95 -9.21
N GLU A 39 -5.85 1.55 -8.15
CA GLU A 39 -6.78 2.41 -7.40
C GLU A 39 -6.33 2.69 -5.95
N PHE A 40 -5.04 2.84 -5.71
CA PHE A 40 -4.50 3.16 -4.37
C PHE A 40 -4.75 4.63 -3.95
N TYR A 41 -6.01 5.04 -3.80
CA TYR A 41 -6.40 6.46 -3.58
C TYR A 41 -6.77 6.80 -2.12
N GLN A 42 -7.07 5.78 -1.32
CA GLN A 42 -7.71 5.86 0.00
C GLN A 42 -6.85 6.63 1.00
N ALA A 43 -5.56 6.31 1.07
CA ALA A 43 -4.58 6.98 1.92
C ALA A 43 -4.46 8.50 1.67
N LYS A 44 -4.86 8.99 0.48
CA LYS A 44 -4.79 10.41 0.12
C LYS A 44 -6.14 11.12 0.15
N TYR A 45 -7.22 10.43 -0.20
CA TYR A 45 -8.52 11.07 -0.45
C TYR A 45 -9.68 10.51 0.37
N PHE A 46 -9.50 9.39 1.09
CA PHE A 46 -10.57 8.74 1.85
C PHE A 46 -10.31 8.76 3.35
N LEU A 47 -9.13 8.34 3.79
CA LEU A 47 -8.75 8.37 5.20
C LEU A 47 -8.51 9.81 5.66
N VAL A 48 -9.04 10.16 6.83
CA VAL A 48 -8.73 11.43 7.49
C VAL A 48 -7.25 11.49 7.86
N GLU A 49 -6.70 10.34 8.30
CA GLU A 49 -5.29 10.16 8.60
C GLU A 49 -4.85 8.74 8.21
N ASP A 50 -3.69 8.66 7.55
CA ASP A 50 -3.03 7.41 7.20
C ASP A 50 -2.07 6.93 8.31
N LEU A 51 -1.76 5.63 8.32
CA LEU A 51 -0.89 4.97 9.32
C LEU A 51 0.61 5.09 9.04
N MET A 52 1.03 5.85 8.03
CA MET A 52 2.42 5.93 7.58
C MET A 52 3.16 7.15 8.18
N GLU A 53 4.48 7.02 8.41
CA GLU A 53 5.35 8.13 8.86
C GLU A 53 5.41 9.26 7.81
N THR A 54 5.36 8.90 6.53
CA THR A 54 5.34 9.82 5.39
C THR A 54 4.13 9.53 4.49
N PRO A 55 3.51 10.55 3.88
CA PRO A 55 2.37 10.34 2.99
C PRO A 55 2.68 9.37 1.84
N PHE A 56 1.69 8.55 1.46
CA PHE A 56 1.77 7.74 0.24
C PHE A 56 1.95 8.64 -0.99
N GLU A 57 3.07 8.47 -1.71
CA GLU A 57 3.49 9.42 -2.73
C GLU A 57 2.76 9.22 -4.05
N THR A 58 2.07 10.28 -4.51
CA THR A 58 1.54 10.39 -5.86
C THR A 58 1.94 11.70 -6.50
N ARG A 59 2.26 11.69 -7.80
CA ARG A 59 2.70 12.85 -8.57
C ARG A 59 2.09 12.82 -9.95
N GLY A 60 1.44 13.91 -10.36
CA GLY A 60 0.82 14.00 -11.69
C GLY A 60 -0.35 13.03 -11.93
N GLY A 61 -0.91 12.44 -10.88
CA GLY A 61 -1.94 11.38 -11.00
C GLY A 61 -1.37 9.97 -10.90
N ASP A 62 -0.05 9.81 -10.91
CA ASP A 62 0.62 8.50 -10.83
C ASP A 62 1.09 8.19 -9.42
N VAL A 63 1.06 6.91 -9.04
CA VAL A 63 1.74 6.38 -7.86
C VAL A 63 3.24 6.30 -8.14
N ILE A 64 4.07 6.75 -7.18
CA ILE A 64 5.52 6.69 -7.30
C ILE A 64 6.04 5.41 -6.64
N VAL A 65 6.69 4.55 -7.42
CA VAL A 65 7.31 3.31 -6.93
C VAL A 65 8.58 3.65 -6.12
N PRO A 66 8.63 3.36 -4.81
CA PRO A 66 9.82 3.64 -4.00
C PRO A 66 11.02 2.79 -4.44
N GLN A 67 12.22 3.37 -4.35
CA GLN A 67 13.49 2.72 -4.73
C GLN A 67 14.39 2.38 -3.53
N THR A 68 13.94 2.70 -2.31
CA THR A 68 14.64 2.38 -1.08
C THR A 68 14.29 0.96 -0.59
N ALA A 69 15.07 0.44 0.35
CA ALA A 69 14.87 -0.92 0.87
C ALA A 69 13.48 -1.17 1.47
N GLY A 70 13.04 -2.42 1.41
CA GLY A 70 11.72 -2.84 1.91
C GLY A 70 10.58 -2.27 1.05
N LEU A 71 9.49 -1.87 1.69
CA LEU A 71 8.37 -1.23 1.01
C LEU A 71 8.66 0.24 0.64
N GLY A 72 9.72 0.83 1.18
CA GLY A 72 10.08 2.23 0.96
C GLY A 72 9.28 3.27 1.76
N GLY A 73 8.50 2.80 2.74
CA GLY A 73 7.88 3.62 3.78
C GLY A 73 7.79 2.81 5.07
N ARG A 74 7.54 3.50 6.19
CA ARG A 74 7.43 2.88 7.52
C ARG A 74 6.06 3.24 8.12
N PRO A 75 5.38 2.28 8.79
CA PRO A 75 4.22 2.61 9.57
C PRO A 75 4.63 3.45 10.78
N ASP A 76 3.83 4.47 11.07
CA ASP A 76 3.93 5.25 12.30
C ASP A 76 3.33 4.43 13.44
N LEU A 77 4.19 3.92 14.32
CA LEU A 77 3.77 3.05 15.41
C LEU A 77 2.94 3.79 16.48
N GLU A 78 3.08 5.11 16.61
CA GLU A 78 2.23 5.90 17.51
C GLU A 78 0.80 5.97 16.96
N LYS A 79 0.63 6.14 15.63
CA LYS A 79 -0.69 6.10 14.99
C LYS A 79 -1.31 4.71 15.05
N VAL A 80 -0.52 3.67 14.82
CA VAL A 80 -0.97 2.28 14.98
C VAL A 80 -1.46 2.06 16.42
N GLU A 81 -0.70 2.52 17.42
CA GLU A 81 -1.05 2.42 18.83
C GLU A 81 -2.33 3.21 19.16
N HIS A 82 -2.48 4.41 18.59
CA HIS A 82 -3.62 5.31 18.77
C HIS A 82 -4.91 4.77 18.19
N TYR A 83 -4.88 4.24 16.96
CA TYR A 83 -6.07 3.75 16.25
C TYR A 83 -6.43 2.29 16.54
N ALA A 84 -5.59 1.55 17.25
CA ALA A 84 -5.84 0.15 17.57
C ALA A 84 -6.97 -0.01 18.59
N ILE A 85 -8.02 -0.74 18.19
CA ILE A 85 -9.15 -1.14 19.05
C ILE A 85 -8.92 -2.48 19.77
N SER A 86 -7.90 -3.23 19.36
CA SER A 86 -7.50 -4.49 19.96
C SER A 86 -6.01 -4.72 19.76
N LYS A 87 -5.35 -5.25 20.78
CA LYS A 87 -3.93 -5.64 20.77
C LYS A 87 -3.84 -7.01 21.41
N SER A 88 -3.35 -8.00 20.67
CA SER A 88 -2.82 -9.20 21.31
C SER A 88 -1.39 -8.90 21.73
N ALA A 89 -1.16 -8.79 23.03
CA ALA A 89 0.20 -8.93 23.53
C ALA A 89 0.66 -10.36 23.20
N VAL A 90 1.67 -10.51 22.34
CA VAL A 90 2.40 -11.77 22.24
C VAL A 90 3.84 -11.55 22.70
N MET A 91 4.04 -12.07 23.92
CA MET A 91 5.23 -12.62 24.55
C MET A 91 6.58 -11.92 24.34
N GLY A 92 7.15 -11.50 25.47
CA GLY A 92 8.56 -11.12 25.56
C GLY A 92 9.47 -12.14 24.91
N ALA A 93 10.47 -11.63 24.21
CA ALA A 93 11.70 -12.32 23.95
C ALA A 93 12.77 -11.63 24.80
N ALA A 94 13.55 -12.47 25.47
CA ALA A 94 14.55 -12.20 26.51
C ALA A 94 15.59 -11.13 26.17
#